data_AF-A0A1U8LNC7-F1
#
_entry.id   AF-A0A1U8LNC7-F1
#
_cell.length_a   1.000
_cell.length_b   1.000
_cell.length_c   1.000
_cell.angle_alpha   90.00
_cell.angle_beta   90.00
_cell.angle_gamma   90.00
#
_symmetry.space_group_name_H-M   'P 1'
#
loop_
_entity.id
_entity.type
_entity.pdbx_description
1 polymer ?
#
loop_
_entity_poly.entity_id
_entity_poly.type
_entity_poly.pdbx_seq_one_letter_code
_entity_poly.pdbx_strand_id
1 'polypeptide(L)'
;MINFRMSKMVFTSLLRVLETRYNLQTSRNISSTEMLGIFLYILGTGAKVSQCRERFQRSGSTISRYFAVVLEKVSRMATDLIAPEDPFFSSIPEQIHNDSIYMPHFKDCIGAIDGTHIAAILPPNEQIPYIGRKGIPTQNVMAVCDFNMCFTFVMAGWEGSAHDTRIFLDAIRDPKYKFPHPPNGKYYLVDSGYPQMKGYLGPYRGQRYHLPDFRRGRPISGKKEIFNHSHSSLRSVIERTFGVLKKNGPF
;
A
#
# COMPACT_ATOMS: atom_id res chain seq x y z
N MET A 1 -15.03 26.18 -5.25
CA MET A 1 -14.07 25.46 -6.13
C MET A 1 -14.12 23.98 -5.74
N ILE A 2 -14.25 23.04 -6.69
CA ILE A 2 -14.25 21.61 -6.34
C ILE A 2 -12.82 21.20 -6.04
N ASN A 3 -12.55 20.68 -4.84
CA ASN A 3 -11.22 20.23 -4.49
C ASN A 3 -11.08 18.74 -4.80
N PHE A 4 -10.56 18.43 -5.99
CA PHE A 4 -10.25 17.06 -6.41
C PHE A 4 -8.89 16.55 -5.88
N ARG A 5 -8.20 17.32 -5.02
CA ARG A 5 -6.82 17.07 -4.58
C ARG A 5 -5.83 16.83 -5.74
N MET A 6 -6.10 17.40 -6.91
CA MET A 6 -5.37 17.16 -8.14
C MET A 6 -5.38 18.41 -9.03
N SER A 7 -4.28 18.67 -9.74
CA SER A 7 -4.22 19.76 -10.71
C SER A 7 -5.01 19.42 -11.97
N LYS A 8 -5.48 20.44 -12.70
CA LYS A 8 -6.23 20.25 -13.95
C LYS A 8 -5.45 19.43 -14.99
N MET A 9 -4.14 19.67 -15.12
CA MET A 9 -3.29 18.94 -16.08
C MET A 9 -3.19 17.45 -15.75
N VAL A 10 -3.02 17.10 -14.47
CA VAL A 10 -2.97 15.71 -14.02
C VAL A 10 -4.34 15.05 -14.20
N PHE A 11 -5.43 15.77 -13.91
CA PHE A 11 -6.79 15.28 -14.15
C PHE A 11 -7.02 14.92 -15.62
N THR A 12 -6.66 15.81 -16.55
CA THR A 12 -6.81 15.56 -17.99
C THR A 12 -5.94 14.40 -18.45
N SER A 13 -4.72 14.27 -17.91
CA SER A 13 -3.82 13.17 -18.23
C SER A 13 -4.37 11.82 -17.73
N LEU A 14 -4.86 11.78 -16.50
CA LEU A 14 -5.50 10.60 -15.92
C LEU A 14 -6.75 10.20 -16.71
N LEU A 15 -7.61 11.16 -17.05
CA LEU A 15 -8.81 10.92 -17.86
C LEU A 15 -8.44 10.28 -19.20
N ARG A 16 -7.45 10.84 -19.91
CA ARG A 16 -6.97 10.30 -21.18
C ARG A 16 -6.45 8.86 -21.04
N VAL A 17 -5.72 8.56 -19.98
CA VAL A 17 -5.24 7.19 -19.70
C VAL A 17 -6.42 6.25 -19.46
N LEU A 18 -7.40 6.65 -18.65
CA LEU A 18 -8.59 5.84 -18.36
C LEU A 18 -9.44 5.59 -19.60
N GLU A 19 -9.61 6.59 -20.47
CA GLU A 19 -10.35 6.46 -21.73
C GLU A 19 -9.63 5.54 -22.72
N THR A 20 -8.33 5.75 -22.92
CA THR A 20 -7.56 5.07 -23.98
C THR A 20 -7.11 3.66 -23.62
N ARG A 21 -6.64 3.42 -22.39
CA ARG A 21 -6.08 2.13 -21.96
C ARG A 21 -7.06 1.27 -21.17
N TYR A 22 -7.98 1.90 -20.43
CA TYR A 22 -8.90 1.20 -19.53
C TYR A 22 -10.37 1.27 -19.98
N ASN A 23 -10.63 1.83 -21.16
CA ASN A 23 -11.94 1.90 -21.81
C ASN A 23 -13.03 2.55 -20.93
N LEU A 24 -12.71 3.67 -20.27
CA LEU A 24 -13.71 4.52 -19.62
C LEU A 24 -14.48 5.28 -20.71
N GLN A 25 -15.73 4.87 -20.97
CA GLN A 25 -16.54 5.47 -22.02
C GLN A 25 -17.58 6.43 -21.48
N THR A 26 -17.80 7.53 -22.21
CA THR A 26 -18.96 8.41 -21.99
C THR A 26 -20.24 7.61 -22.22
N SER A 27 -21.21 7.76 -21.32
CA SER A 27 -22.54 7.18 -21.50
C SER A 27 -23.50 8.23 -22.06
N ARG A 28 -24.69 7.82 -22.50
CA ARG A 28 -25.75 8.74 -22.95
C ARG A 28 -26.10 9.83 -21.92
N ASN A 29 -25.92 9.56 -20.63
CA ASN A 29 -26.42 10.42 -19.56
C ASN A 29 -25.32 11.20 -18.81
N ILE A 30 -24.05 10.85 -19.01
CA ILE A 30 -22.92 11.41 -18.24
C ILE A 30 -21.61 11.24 -19.01
N SER A 31 -20.77 12.26 -18.97
CA SER A 31 -19.43 12.24 -19.58
C SER A 31 -18.43 11.50 -18.72
N SER A 32 -17.42 10.89 -19.33
CA SER A 32 -16.24 10.32 -18.64
C SER A 32 -15.59 11.32 -17.68
N THR A 33 -15.54 12.60 -18.06
CA THR A 33 -15.06 13.71 -17.23
C THR A 33 -15.87 13.84 -15.94
N GLU A 34 -17.20 13.83 -16.03
CA GLU A 34 -18.07 13.93 -14.86
C GLU A 34 -18.00 12.65 -14.00
N MET A 35 -17.89 11.46 -14.61
CA MET A 35 -17.69 10.20 -13.87
C MET A 35 -16.41 10.25 -13.03
N LEU A 36 -15.29 10.63 -13.63
CA LEU A 36 -14.01 10.78 -12.92
C LEU A 36 -14.08 11.90 -11.86
N GLY A 37 -14.78 12.99 -12.15
CA GLY A 37 -15.03 14.07 -11.21
C GLY A 37 -15.79 13.61 -9.96
N ILE A 38 -16.86 12.83 -10.12
CA ILE A 38 -17.60 12.23 -9.00
C ILE A 38 -16.69 11.34 -8.17
N PHE A 39 -15.93 10.46 -8.82
CA PHE A 39 -15.02 9.53 -8.15
C PHE A 39 -13.96 10.25 -7.32
N LEU A 40 -13.25 11.22 -7.91
CA LEU A 40 -12.21 11.98 -7.24
C LEU A 40 -12.77 12.90 -6.15
N TYR A 41 -13.98 13.44 -6.33
CA TYR A 41 -14.62 14.24 -5.29
C TYR A 41 -14.90 13.39 -4.04
N ILE A 42 -15.48 12.19 -4.22
CA ILE A 42 -15.76 11.27 -3.11
C ILE A 42 -14.47 10.92 -2.36
N LEU A 43 -13.42 10.51 -3.08
CA LEU A 43 -12.14 10.13 -2.45
C LEU A 43 -11.39 11.33 -1.84
N GLY A 44 -11.42 12.48 -2.50
CA GLY A 44 -10.69 13.68 -2.07
C GLY A 44 -11.32 14.39 -0.88
N THR A 45 -12.63 14.28 -0.68
CA THR A 45 -13.31 14.97 0.43
C THR A 45 -13.95 14.04 1.44
N GLY A 46 -13.98 12.73 1.19
CA GLY A 46 -14.78 11.79 1.98
C GLY A 46 -16.27 12.08 1.87
N ALA A 47 -16.73 12.61 0.72
CA ALA A 47 -18.11 13.08 0.57
C ALA A 47 -19.11 11.93 0.64
N LYS A 48 -20.22 12.16 1.34
CA LYS A 48 -21.38 11.26 1.33
C LYS A 48 -22.10 11.34 -0.01
N VAL A 49 -22.82 10.27 -0.37
CA VAL A 49 -23.63 10.25 -1.60
C VAL A 49 -24.62 11.42 -1.65
N SER A 50 -25.20 11.83 -0.52
CA SER A 50 -26.10 13.01 -0.45
C SER A 50 -25.42 14.30 -0.89
N GLN A 51 -24.18 14.55 -0.44
CA GLN A 51 -23.40 15.72 -0.85
C GLN A 51 -23.04 15.66 -2.34
N CYS A 52 -22.78 14.48 -2.87
CA CYS A 52 -22.54 14.29 -4.30
C CYS A 52 -23.80 14.55 -5.13
N ARG A 53 -24.99 14.18 -4.64
CA ARG A 53 -26.28 14.45 -5.31
C ARG A 53 -26.51 15.93 -5.48
N GLU A 54 -26.31 16.70 -4.40
CA GLU A 54 -26.42 18.14 -4.42
C GLU A 54 -25.36 18.78 -5.33
N ARG A 55 -24.13 18.28 -5.30
CA ARG A 55 -23.04 18.90 -6.06
C ARG A 55 -23.12 18.66 -7.57
N PHE A 56 -23.43 17.43 -7.97
CA PHE A 56 -23.45 17.01 -9.38
C PHE A 56 -24.86 17.01 -9.98
N GLN A 57 -25.89 17.28 -9.17
CA GLN A 57 -27.30 17.28 -9.60
C GLN A 57 -27.72 15.95 -10.24
N ARG A 58 -27.23 14.84 -9.66
CA ARG A 58 -27.51 13.46 -10.10
C ARG A 58 -28.22 12.66 -9.01
N SER A 59 -28.93 11.62 -9.40
CA SER A 59 -29.52 10.67 -8.45
C SER A 59 -28.43 9.91 -7.67
N GLY A 60 -28.76 9.44 -6.47
CA GLY A 60 -27.83 8.62 -5.69
C GLY A 60 -27.45 7.31 -6.41
N SER A 61 -28.40 6.71 -7.14
CA SER A 61 -28.15 5.54 -7.98
C SER A 61 -27.13 5.81 -9.08
N THR A 62 -27.20 7.00 -9.70
CA THR A 62 -26.26 7.43 -10.74
C THR A 62 -24.86 7.58 -10.17
N ILE A 63 -24.72 8.25 -9.02
CA ILE A 63 -23.44 8.43 -8.34
C ILE A 63 -22.81 7.09 -7.97
N SER A 64 -23.57 6.21 -7.31
CA SER A 64 -23.08 4.88 -6.90
C SER A 64 -22.63 4.05 -8.11
N ARG A 65 -23.43 4.01 -9.17
CA ARG A 65 -23.10 3.29 -10.40
C ARG A 65 -21.80 3.77 -11.04
N TYR A 66 -21.65 5.08 -11.24
CA TYR A 66 -20.47 5.60 -11.93
C TYR A 66 -19.22 5.63 -11.05
N PHE A 67 -19.39 5.74 -9.72
CA PHE A 67 -18.30 5.48 -8.79
C PHE A 67 -17.76 4.05 -8.95
N ALA A 68 -18.65 3.05 -9.01
CA ALA A 68 -18.26 1.65 -9.20
C ALA A 68 -17.57 1.41 -10.56
N VAL A 69 -18.06 2.04 -11.63
CA VAL A 69 -17.42 1.95 -12.96
C VAL A 69 -16.01 2.52 -12.94
N VAL A 70 -15.81 3.71 -12.38
CA VAL A 70 -14.47 4.33 -12.31
C VAL A 70 -13.56 3.54 -11.37
N LEU A 71 -14.09 3.03 -10.25
CA LEU A 71 -13.36 2.17 -9.33
C LEU A 71 -12.79 0.95 -10.05
N GLU A 72 -13.62 0.24 -10.83
CA GLU A 72 -13.19 -0.91 -11.63
C GLU A 72 -12.02 -0.56 -12.57
N LYS A 73 -12.11 0.58 -13.28
CA LYS A 73 -11.04 1.01 -14.21
C LYS A 73 -9.76 1.41 -13.47
N VAL A 74 -9.88 2.14 -12.38
CA VAL A 74 -8.74 2.54 -11.55
C VAL A 74 -8.10 1.33 -10.88
N SER A 75 -8.88 0.32 -10.46
CA SER A 75 -8.34 -0.94 -9.93
C SER A 75 -7.52 -1.70 -10.98
N ARG A 76 -7.98 -1.75 -12.24
CA ARG A 76 -7.17 -2.31 -13.35
C ARG A 76 -5.93 -1.48 -13.64
N MET A 77 -6.02 -0.16 -13.57
CA MET A 77 -4.84 0.70 -13.71
C MET A 77 -3.84 0.46 -12.58
N ALA A 78 -4.32 0.28 -11.35
CA ALA A 78 -3.48 -0.02 -10.20
C ALA A 78 -2.71 -1.34 -10.38
N THR A 79 -3.28 -2.36 -11.01
CA THR A 79 -2.55 -3.62 -11.27
C THR A 79 -1.38 -3.46 -12.25
N ASP A 80 -1.42 -2.45 -13.12
CA ASP A 80 -0.34 -2.18 -14.07
C ASP A 80 0.72 -1.23 -13.48
N LEU A 81 0.32 -0.37 -12.54
CA LEU A 81 1.20 0.63 -11.93
C LEU A 81 1.89 0.13 -10.65
N ILE A 82 1.20 -0.68 -9.84
CA ILE A 82 1.72 -1.21 -8.58
C ILE A 82 2.46 -2.51 -8.91
N ALA A 83 3.66 -2.34 -9.46
CA ALA A 83 4.57 -3.40 -9.81
C ALA A 83 6.02 -2.90 -9.66
N PRO A 84 7.01 -3.79 -9.46
CA PRO A 84 8.41 -3.39 -9.52
C PRO A 84 8.76 -2.82 -10.90
N GLU A 85 9.49 -1.70 -10.93
CA GLU A 85 10.00 -1.13 -12.19
C GLU A 85 10.98 -2.08 -12.89
N ASP A 86 11.83 -2.76 -12.11
CA ASP A 86 12.69 -3.86 -12.55
C ASP A 86 12.21 -5.19 -11.93
N PRO A 87 11.53 -6.05 -12.72
CA PRO A 87 11.07 -7.36 -12.25
C PRO A 87 12.19 -8.32 -11.83
N PHE A 88 13.42 -8.11 -12.31
CA PHE A 88 14.57 -8.96 -12.04
C PHE A 88 15.48 -8.44 -10.92
N PHE A 89 15.22 -7.22 -10.43
CA PHE A 89 16.00 -6.57 -9.36
C PHE A 89 17.51 -6.63 -9.61
N SER A 90 17.90 -6.28 -10.84
CA SER A 90 19.24 -6.42 -11.40
C SER A 90 20.24 -5.45 -10.78
N SER A 91 19.79 -4.24 -10.43
CA SER A 91 20.60 -3.20 -9.80
C SER A 91 20.43 -3.16 -8.28
N ILE A 92 21.45 -2.65 -7.58
CA ILE A 92 21.36 -2.33 -6.16
C ILE A 92 20.59 -1.00 -6.03
N PRO A 93 19.57 -0.90 -5.15
CA PRO A 93 18.90 0.37 -4.89
C PRO A 93 19.87 1.46 -4.45
N GLU A 94 19.74 2.67 -4.99
CA GLU A 94 20.69 3.78 -4.75
C GLU A 94 20.81 4.13 -3.25
N GLN A 95 19.72 4.02 -2.50
CA GLN A 95 19.66 4.26 -1.05
C GLN A 95 20.54 3.28 -0.27
N ILE A 96 20.76 2.08 -0.80
CA ILE A 96 21.68 1.10 -0.22
C ILE A 96 23.08 1.33 -0.77
N HIS A 97 23.23 1.45 -2.08
CA HIS A 97 24.52 1.59 -2.74
C HIS A 97 25.35 2.77 -2.20
N ASN A 98 24.69 3.91 -1.94
CA ASN A 98 25.35 5.14 -1.54
C ASN A 98 25.56 5.28 -0.02
N ASP A 99 25.11 4.30 0.79
CA ASP A 99 25.20 4.35 2.24
C ASP A 99 26.15 3.27 2.78
N SER A 100 27.25 3.69 3.40
CA SER A 100 28.26 2.81 3.99
C SER A 100 27.76 1.97 5.18
N ILE A 101 26.63 2.33 5.78
CA ILE A 101 25.99 1.54 6.84
C ILE A 101 25.35 0.28 6.23
N TYR A 102 24.79 0.41 5.04
CA TYR A 102 24.06 -0.66 4.37
C TYR A 102 24.96 -1.46 3.43
N MET A 103 25.88 -0.83 2.71
CA MET A 103 26.87 -1.52 1.88
C MET A 103 28.05 -2.04 2.72
N PRO A 104 28.52 -3.28 2.47
CA PRO A 104 28.03 -4.26 1.48
C PRO A 104 26.94 -5.19 2.02
N HIS A 105 26.57 -5.07 3.29
CA HIS A 105 25.78 -6.06 4.04
C HIS A 105 24.33 -6.26 3.54
N PHE A 106 23.71 -5.21 3.00
CA PHE A 106 22.33 -5.20 2.52
C PHE A 106 22.21 -5.05 0.99
N LYS A 107 23.30 -5.25 0.23
CA LYS A 107 23.36 -5.03 -1.22
C LYS A 107 22.29 -5.78 -2.04
N ASP A 108 21.79 -6.89 -1.52
CA ASP A 108 20.80 -7.75 -2.17
C ASP A 108 19.37 -7.55 -1.65
N CYS A 109 19.17 -6.55 -0.80
CA CYS A 109 17.86 -6.16 -0.32
C CYS A 109 17.10 -5.37 -1.41
N ILE A 110 15.86 -5.76 -1.68
CA ILE A 110 15.05 -5.22 -2.78
C ILE A 110 13.83 -4.42 -2.32
N GLY A 111 13.58 -4.36 -1.01
CA GLY A 111 12.48 -3.60 -0.44
C GLY A 111 12.06 -4.10 0.94
N ALA A 112 10.91 -3.64 1.40
CA ALA A 112 10.32 -4.01 2.68
C ALA A 112 8.86 -4.44 2.53
N ILE A 113 8.42 -5.35 3.40
CA ILE A 113 7.04 -5.84 3.51
C ILE A 113 6.53 -5.54 4.90
N ASP A 114 5.31 -5.03 4.98
CA ASP A 114 4.62 -4.81 6.24
C ASP A 114 3.10 -4.73 6.04
N GLY A 115 2.38 -4.94 7.13
CA GLY A 115 0.94 -4.82 7.24
C GLY A 115 0.52 -3.42 7.68
N THR A 116 -0.69 -3.01 7.31
CA THR A 116 -1.31 -1.80 7.84
C THR A 116 -2.81 -1.98 7.97
N HIS A 117 -3.38 -1.36 8.99
CA HIS A 117 -4.83 -1.34 9.20
C HIS A 117 -5.45 -0.04 8.68
N ILE A 118 -6.51 -0.19 7.89
CA ILE A 118 -7.39 0.88 7.41
C ILE A 118 -8.75 0.71 8.10
N ALA A 119 -9.36 1.80 8.58
CA ALA A 119 -10.67 1.73 9.21
C ALA A 119 -11.73 1.19 8.23
N ALA A 120 -12.58 0.28 8.69
CA ALA A 120 -13.63 -0.32 7.89
C ALA A 120 -15.00 0.10 8.42
N ILE A 121 -15.91 0.50 7.51
CA ILE A 121 -17.30 0.81 7.84
C ILE A 121 -18.15 -0.37 7.35
N LEU A 122 -18.65 -1.16 8.29
CA LEU A 122 -19.38 -2.40 8.02
C LEU A 122 -20.69 -2.43 8.83
N PRO A 123 -21.72 -3.14 8.34
CA PRO A 123 -22.91 -3.45 9.12
C PRO A 123 -22.56 -4.15 10.45
N PRO A 124 -23.29 -3.91 11.56
CA PRO A 124 -22.94 -4.45 12.88
C PRO A 124 -22.76 -5.97 12.92
N ASN A 125 -23.55 -6.72 12.15
CA ASN A 125 -23.49 -8.17 12.04
C ASN A 125 -22.24 -8.70 11.32
N GLU A 126 -21.51 -7.85 10.59
CA GLU A 126 -20.30 -8.21 9.84
C GLU A 126 -19.02 -7.69 10.50
N GLN A 127 -19.12 -6.91 11.59
CA GLN A 127 -17.96 -6.26 12.20
C GLN A 127 -17.02 -7.21 12.94
N ILE A 128 -17.53 -8.31 13.51
CA ILE A 128 -16.77 -9.19 14.42
C ILE A 128 -15.43 -9.65 13.81
N PRO A 129 -15.35 -10.18 12.57
CA PRO A 129 -14.09 -10.58 11.98
C PRO A 129 -13.10 -9.42 11.75
N TYR A 130 -13.61 -8.19 11.62
CA TYR A 130 -12.80 -7.01 11.31
C TYR A 130 -12.27 -6.30 12.57
N ILE A 131 -12.75 -6.67 13.76
CA ILE A 131 -12.26 -6.14 15.02
C ILE A 131 -11.01 -6.92 15.43
N GLY A 132 -9.85 -6.34 15.14
CA GLY A 132 -8.56 -6.85 15.61
C GLY A 132 -8.15 -6.27 16.97
N ARG A 133 -6.84 -6.25 17.21
CA ARG A 133 -6.24 -5.72 18.46
C ARG A 133 -6.59 -4.26 18.76
N LYS A 134 -6.96 -3.48 17.74
CA LYS A 134 -7.30 -2.06 17.90
C LYS A 134 -8.70 -1.82 18.50
N GLY A 135 -9.51 -2.86 18.66
CA GLY A 135 -10.87 -2.74 19.21
C GLY A 135 -11.87 -2.02 18.29
N ILE A 136 -11.45 -1.65 17.08
CA ILE A 136 -12.28 -1.06 16.04
C ILE A 136 -12.26 -1.93 14.78
N PRO A 137 -13.35 -1.96 13.98
CA PRO A 137 -13.36 -2.65 12.70
C PRO A 137 -12.33 -2.04 11.74
N THR A 138 -11.44 -2.88 11.22
CA THR A 138 -10.41 -2.49 10.26
C THR A 138 -10.27 -3.54 9.17
N GLN A 139 -9.81 -3.13 7.99
CA GLN A 139 -9.24 -4.03 7.00
C GLN A 139 -7.73 -4.08 7.16
N ASN A 140 -7.18 -5.29 7.13
CA ASN A 140 -5.74 -5.49 7.09
C ASN A 140 -5.28 -5.45 5.62
N VAL A 141 -4.23 -4.67 5.36
CA VAL A 141 -3.63 -4.47 4.05
C VAL A 141 -2.14 -4.74 4.17
N MET A 142 -1.64 -5.76 3.46
CA MET A 142 -0.21 -6.03 3.35
C MET A 142 0.31 -5.37 2.08
N ALA A 143 1.46 -4.71 2.15
CA ALA A 143 2.10 -4.13 0.97
C ALA A 143 3.58 -4.47 0.90
N VAL A 144 4.13 -4.36 -0.30
CA VAL A 144 5.57 -4.33 -0.57
C VAL A 144 5.93 -2.95 -1.07
N CYS A 145 7.03 -2.41 -0.57
CA CYS A 145 7.53 -1.10 -0.94
C CYS A 145 9.02 -1.17 -1.27
N ASP A 146 9.41 -0.47 -2.33
CA ASP A 146 10.81 -0.27 -2.67
C ASP A 146 11.45 0.86 -1.83
N PHE A 147 12.72 1.15 -2.09
CA PHE A 147 13.44 2.21 -1.37
C PHE A 147 13.12 3.64 -1.84
N ASN A 148 12.40 3.79 -2.96
CA ASN A 148 11.88 5.06 -3.47
C ASN A 148 10.53 5.44 -2.83
N MET A 149 10.05 4.66 -1.85
CA MET A 149 8.74 4.83 -1.23
C MET A 149 7.57 4.58 -2.21
N CYS A 150 7.79 3.72 -3.22
CA CYS A 150 6.76 3.29 -4.15
C CYS A 150 6.24 1.91 -3.73
N PHE A 151 4.91 1.73 -3.74
CA PHE A 151 4.32 0.41 -3.53
C PHE A 151 4.48 -0.42 -4.80
N THR A 152 5.06 -1.61 -4.65
CA THR A 152 5.29 -2.55 -5.77
C THR A 152 4.37 -3.77 -5.72
N PHE A 153 3.63 -3.92 -4.62
CA PHE A 153 2.56 -4.90 -4.47
C PHE A 153 1.64 -4.49 -3.31
N VAL A 154 0.33 -4.70 -3.45
CA VAL A 154 -0.65 -4.44 -2.39
C VAL A 154 -1.67 -5.57 -2.36
N MET A 155 -1.88 -6.14 -1.18
CA MET A 155 -2.95 -7.10 -0.89
C MET A 155 -3.91 -6.49 0.13
N ALA A 156 -5.10 -6.14 -0.33
CA ALA A 156 -6.16 -5.55 0.48
C ALA A 156 -7.36 -6.50 0.62
N GLY A 157 -8.31 -6.13 1.49
CA GLY A 157 -9.58 -6.84 1.65
C GLY A 157 -9.60 -7.93 2.72
N TRP A 158 -8.54 -8.06 3.52
CA TRP A 158 -8.50 -9.00 4.64
C TRP A 158 -9.16 -8.42 5.89
N GLU A 159 -9.71 -9.31 6.72
CA GLU A 159 -10.32 -8.92 7.97
C GLU A 159 -9.28 -8.37 8.94
N GLY A 160 -9.63 -7.37 9.74
CA GLY A 160 -8.73 -6.73 10.70
C GLY A 160 -8.24 -7.64 11.83
N SER A 161 -8.87 -8.80 12.04
CA SER A 161 -8.36 -9.84 12.94
C SER A 161 -7.35 -10.79 12.28
N ALA A 162 -7.24 -10.77 10.95
CA ALA A 162 -6.32 -11.64 10.23
C ALA A 162 -4.86 -11.28 10.55
N HIS A 163 -4.08 -12.31 10.87
CA HIS A 163 -2.64 -12.16 11.09
C HIS A 163 -1.91 -11.86 9.77
N ASP A 164 -0.96 -10.92 9.81
CA ASP A 164 -0.13 -10.54 8.67
C ASP A 164 0.53 -11.75 7.99
N THR A 165 0.99 -12.73 8.78
CA THR A 165 1.55 -13.98 8.28
C THR A 165 0.59 -14.77 7.40
N ARG A 166 -0.72 -14.78 7.71
CA ARG A 166 -1.72 -15.47 6.88
C ARG A 166 -1.87 -14.78 5.53
N ILE A 167 -1.97 -13.46 5.54
CA ILE A 167 -2.09 -12.61 4.35
C ILE A 167 -0.87 -12.81 3.45
N PHE A 168 0.32 -12.73 4.06
CA PHE A 168 1.59 -12.97 3.39
C PHE A 168 1.68 -14.34 2.75
N LEU A 169 1.33 -15.40 3.49
CA LEU A 169 1.38 -16.76 2.97
C LEU A 169 0.38 -16.96 1.82
N ASP A 170 -0.79 -16.32 1.85
CA ASP A 170 -1.76 -16.37 0.75
C ASP A 170 -1.21 -15.65 -0.50
N ALA A 171 -0.65 -14.45 -0.32
CA ALA A 171 -0.03 -13.66 -1.39
C ALA A 171 1.07 -14.44 -2.14
N ILE A 172 2.00 -15.06 -1.41
CA ILE A 172 3.17 -15.71 -2.01
C ILE A 172 2.88 -17.13 -2.54
N ARG A 173 1.73 -17.74 -2.18
CA ARG A 173 1.41 -19.12 -2.58
C ARG A 173 0.42 -19.19 -3.72
N ASP A 174 -0.51 -18.24 -3.80
CA ASP A 174 -1.51 -18.24 -4.85
C ASP A 174 -1.02 -17.43 -6.07
N PRO A 175 -0.74 -18.09 -7.21
CA PRO A 175 -0.23 -17.42 -8.40
C PRO A 175 -1.15 -16.32 -8.94
N LYS A 176 -2.44 -16.32 -8.59
CA LYS A 176 -3.39 -15.30 -9.06
C LYS A 176 -3.00 -13.89 -8.63
N TYR A 177 -2.29 -13.75 -7.49
CA TYR A 177 -1.87 -12.46 -6.98
C TYR A 177 -0.64 -11.90 -7.69
N LYS A 178 0.10 -12.73 -8.46
CA LYS A 178 1.32 -12.31 -9.16
C LYS A 178 2.32 -11.61 -8.23
N PHE A 179 2.49 -12.16 -7.02
CA PHE A 179 3.41 -11.60 -6.03
C PHE A 179 4.84 -11.49 -6.62
N PRO A 180 5.54 -10.35 -6.45
CA PRO A 180 6.89 -10.16 -6.97
C PRO A 180 7.90 -10.95 -6.13
N HIS A 181 8.09 -12.23 -6.43
CA HIS A 181 9.00 -13.07 -5.68
C HIS A 181 10.46 -12.58 -5.82
N PRO A 182 11.25 -12.58 -4.72
CA PRO A 182 12.65 -12.24 -4.79
C PRO A 182 13.41 -13.28 -5.64
N PRO A 183 14.22 -12.84 -6.62
CA PRO A 183 15.14 -13.72 -7.34
C PRO A 183 16.16 -14.40 -6.41
N ASN A 184 16.81 -15.45 -6.90
CA ASN A 184 17.86 -16.12 -6.13
C ASN A 184 18.97 -15.14 -5.73
N GLY A 185 19.24 -15.06 -4.42
CA GLY A 185 20.24 -14.15 -3.84
C GLY A 185 19.64 -12.84 -3.33
N LYS A 186 18.45 -12.44 -3.80
CA LYS A 186 17.74 -11.24 -3.36
C LYS A 186 16.78 -11.53 -2.21
N TYR A 187 16.39 -10.50 -1.46
CA TYR A 187 15.43 -10.63 -0.37
C TYR A 187 14.70 -9.33 0.01
N TYR A 188 13.50 -9.49 0.58
CA TYR A 188 12.76 -8.42 1.25
C TYR A 188 13.03 -8.39 2.76
N LEU A 189 12.98 -7.21 3.37
CA LEU A 189 12.93 -7.07 4.83
C LEU A 189 11.50 -7.22 5.32
N VAL A 190 11.31 -8.05 6.36
CA VAL A 190 10.01 -8.29 6.98
C VAL A 190 10.07 -8.05 8.49
N ASP A 191 8.93 -7.80 9.13
CA ASP A 191 8.88 -7.72 10.60
C ASP A 191 9.02 -9.11 11.24
N SER A 192 9.34 -9.15 12.54
CA SER A 192 9.54 -10.39 13.31
C SER A 192 8.32 -11.31 13.37
N GLY A 193 7.13 -10.76 13.11
CA GLY A 193 5.86 -11.48 13.01
C GLY A 193 5.77 -12.39 11.78
N TYR A 194 6.54 -12.11 10.73
CA TYR A 194 6.54 -12.89 9.50
C TYR A 194 7.42 -14.15 9.64
N PRO A 195 7.16 -15.21 8.85
CA PRO A 195 8.00 -16.40 8.85
C PRO A 195 9.40 -16.09 8.31
N GLN A 196 10.44 -16.61 8.98
CA GLN A 196 11.80 -16.55 8.47
C GLN A 196 11.96 -17.60 7.36
N MET A 197 12.17 -17.17 6.12
CA MET A 197 12.35 -18.06 4.98
C MET A 197 13.26 -17.43 3.92
N LYS A 198 13.79 -18.25 3.00
CA LYS A 198 14.66 -17.76 1.91
C LYS A 198 13.94 -16.66 1.12
N GLY A 199 14.60 -15.53 0.93
CA GLY A 199 14.03 -14.36 0.24
C GLY A 199 13.29 -13.37 1.14
N TYR A 200 13.07 -13.70 2.43
CA TYR A 200 12.33 -12.84 3.36
C TYR A 200 13.06 -12.80 4.72
N LEU A 201 13.72 -11.67 4.99
CA LEU A 201 14.66 -11.51 6.07
C LEU A 201 14.03 -10.74 7.24
N GLY A 202 13.72 -11.44 8.32
CA GLY A 202 13.32 -10.86 9.60
C GLY A 202 14.51 -10.47 10.49
N PRO A 203 14.27 -9.68 11.55
CA PRO A 203 15.28 -9.35 12.55
C PRO A 203 15.64 -10.55 13.42
N TYR A 204 16.79 -10.52 14.08
CA TYR A 204 17.13 -11.48 15.13
C TYR A 204 16.18 -11.34 16.31
N ARG A 205 15.43 -12.41 16.61
CA ARG A 205 14.53 -12.50 17.78
C ARG A 205 15.31 -12.53 19.10
N GLY A 206 14.65 -12.07 20.17
CA GLY A 206 15.24 -12.04 21.52
C GLY A 206 16.33 -10.99 21.72
N GLN A 207 16.44 -10.02 20.80
CA GLN A 207 17.32 -8.86 20.88
C GLN A 207 16.48 -7.61 20.59
N ARG A 208 16.97 -6.43 20.95
CA ARG A 208 16.30 -5.16 20.59
C ARG A 208 16.23 -5.04 19.08
N TYR A 209 15.08 -4.60 18.56
CA TYR A 209 14.92 -4.37 17.12
C TYR A 209 13.99 -3.21 16.77
N HIS A 210 13.19 -2.64 17.67
CA HIS A 210 12.44 -1.43 17.33
C HIS A 210 13.34 -0.18 17.41
N LEU A 211 13.28 0.71 16.40
CA LEU A 211 14.08 1.94 16.35
C LEU A 211 13.97 2.81 17.62
N PRO A 212 12.78 2.97 18.26
CA PRO A 212 12.67 3.69 19.53
C PRO A 212 13.51 3.10 20.67
N ASP A 213 13.70 1.78 20.71
CA ASP A 213 14.47 1.09 21.76
C ASP A 213 15.96 1.43 21.69
N PHE A 214 16.46 1.69 20.49
CA PHE A 214 17.84 2.10 20.26
C PHE A 214 18.07 3.57 20.56
N ARG A 215 17.05 4.43 20.39
CA ARG A 215 17.14 5.87 20.71
C ARG A 215 17.06 6.16 22.20
N ARG A 216 16.25 5.38 22.94
CA ARG A 216 15.98 5.59 24.38
C ARG A 216 16.81 4.71 25.30
N GLY A 217 17.41 3.64 24.75
CA GLY A 217 18.11 2.64 25.53
C GLY A 217 19.62 2.82 25.56
N ARG A 218 20.29 1.82 26.14
CA ARG A 218 21.76 1.71 26.13
C ARG A 218 22.30 1.69 24.68
N PRO A 219 23.57 2.07 24.47
CA PRO A 219 24.23 1.95 23.16
C PRO A 219 24.06 0.57 22.54
N ILE A 220 24.05 0.52 21.21
CA ILE A 220 23.97 -0.72 20.42
C ILE A 220 25.16 -1.61 20.81
N SER A 221 24.89 -2.86 21.15
CA SER A 221 25.92 -3.79 21.59
C SER A 221 25.76 -5.16 20.95
N GLY A 222 26.84 -5.65 20.35
CA GLY A 222 26.89 -6.97 19.72
C GLY A 222 26.36 -7.00 18.29
N LYS A 223 26.81 -8.01 17.54
CA LYS A 223 26.54 -8.15 16.10
C LYS A 223 25.04 -8.22 15.77
N LYS A 224 24.23 -8.84 16.63
CA LYS A 224 22.78 -8.99 16.42
C LYS A 224 22.03 -7.66 16.55
N GLU A 225 22.37 -6.83 17.54
CA GLU A 225 21.73 -5.51 17.69
C GLU A 225 22.16 -4.55 16.58
N ILE A 226 23.43 -4.62 16.13
CA ILE A 226 23.92 -3.84 14.97
C ILE A 226 23.12 -4.20 13.71
N PHE A 227 22.94 -5.50 13.45
CA PHE A 227 22.10 -5.97 12.36
C PHE A 227 20.66 -5.49 12.50
N ASN A 228 20.03 -5.70 13.66
CA ASN A 228 18.63 -5.32 13.90
C ASN A 228 18.40 -3.81 13.77
N HIS A 229 19.36 -2.98 14.19
CA HIS A 229 19.28 -1.53 14.01
C HIS A 229 19.28 -1.16 12.53
N SER A 230 20.20 -1.72 11.74
CA SER A 230 20.32 -1.46 10.30
C SER A 230 19.10 -2.01 9.53
N HIS A 231 18.66 -3.22 9.88
CA HIS A 231 17.44 -3.86 9.37
C HIS A 231 16.22 -2.96 9.60
N SER A 232 15.98 -2.53 10.83
CA SER A 232 14.81 -1.70 11.15
C SER A 232 14.90 -0.30 10.56
N SER A 233 16.12 0.24 10.41
CA SER A 233 16.35 1.51 9.73
C SER A 233 15.95 1.43 8.25
N LEU A 234 16.38 0.40 7.52
CA LEU A 234 15.97 0.17 6.13
C LEU A 234 14.48 -0.15 6.02
N ARG A 235 13.98 -1.08 6.85
CA ARG A 235 12.57 -1.49 6.85
C ARG A 235 11.63 -0.32 7.12
N SER A 236 12.07 0.71 7.84
CA SER A 236 11.27 1.92 8.09
C SER A 236 10.72 2.59 6.82
N VAL A 237 11.27 2.30 5.63
CA VAL A 237 10.73 2.81 4.36
C VAL A 237 9.25 2.49 4.16
N ILE A 238 8.80 1.28 4.48
CA ILE A 238 7.38 0.92 4.29
C ILE A 238 6.49 1.59 5.34
N GLU A 239 6.97 1.71 6.59
CA GLU A 239 6.26 2.44 7.65
C GLU A 239 6.10 3.93 7.28
N ARG A 240 7.17 4.55 6.76
CA ARG A 240 7.12 5.93 6.25
C ARG A 240 6.17 6.06 5.07
N THR A 241 6.16 5.10 4.16
CA THR A 241 5.28 5.11 2.98
C THR A 241 3.82 5.01 3.38
N PHE A 242 3.47 4.11 4.32
CA PHE A 242 2.14 4.09 4.93
C PHE A 242 1.80 5.38 5.68
N GLY A 243 2.78 5.99 6.37
CA GLY A 243 2.60 7.28 7.04
C GLY A 243 2.20 8.41 6.07
N VAL A 244 2.87 8.48 4.91
CA VAL A 244 2.53 9.43 3.84
C VAL A 244 1.14 9.14 3.27
N LEU A 245 0.82 7.87 3.02
CA LEU A 245 -0.50 7.45 2.52
C LEU A 245 -1.63 7.88 3.46
N LYS A 246 -1.49 7.62 4.77
CA LYS A 246 -2.53 7.94 5.77
C LYS A 246 -2.68 9.43 6.00
N LYS A 247 -1.59 10.20 5.95
CA LYS A 247 -1.66 11.67 6.08
C LYS A 247 -2.42 12.32 4.92
N ASN A 248 -2.33 11.76 3.73
CA ASN A 248 -2.88 12.35 2.50
C ASN A 248 -4.19 11.69 2.03
N GLY A 249 -4.55 10.52 2.56
CA GLY A 249 -5.78 9.81 2.26
C GLY A 249 -6.93 10.14 3.23
N PRO A 250 -8.17 9.71 2.92
CA PRO A 250 -9.31 9.83 3.82
C PRO A 250 -9.36 8.69 4.87
N PHE A 251 -8.22 8.11 5.25
CA PHE A 251 -8.09 6.83 5.98
C PHE A 251 -7.63 6.99 7.43
#